data_AF-A0A8D0EEB8-F1
#
_entry.id   AF-A0A8D0EEB8-F1
#
_cell.length_a   1.000
_cell.length_b   1.000
_cell.length_c   1.000
_cell.angle_alpha   90.00
_cell.angle_beta   90.00
_cell.angle_gamma   90.00
#
_symmetry.space_group_name_H-M   'P 1'
#
loop_
_entity.id
_entity.type
_entity.pdbx_description
1 polymer ?
#
loop_
_entity_poly.entity_id
_entity_poly.type
_entity_poly.pdbx_seq_one_letter_code
_entity_poly.pdbx_strand_id
1 'polypeptide(L)'
;MAVFLLGAALLIVQLPAVPSRPAASNKAEILAQKDKSDFKEHIHPNGTLQQLPQTVIIGVRKGGTRALLEMLSLHPDIAAAESEVHFFDWEEHYGNGLQWYINQMPFSYSYQITVEKTPAYFTSPEVPERVYRMNKTIKLLLILRDPTERVLPLGMAA
;
A
#
# COMPACT_ATOMS: atom_id res chain seq x y z
N MET A 1 -29.65 -39.53 4.71
CA MET A 1 -29.55 -38.60 5.84
C MET A 1 -28.13 -38.56 6.43
N ALA A 2 -27.13 -38.20 5.63
CA ALA A 2 -25.73 -38.14 6.10
C ALA A 2 -24.97 -36.89 5.61
N VAL A 3 -25.59 -36.06 4.76
CA VAL A 3 -24.95 -34.86 4.17
C VAL A 3 -25.25 -33.59 4.98
N PHE A 4 -26.28 -33.61 5.84
CA PHE A 4 -26.62 -32.47 6.70
C PHE A 4 -25.77 -32.35 7.97
N LEU A 5 -25.04 -33.41 8.37
CA LEU A 5 -24.21 -33.39 9.59
C LEU A 5 -22.80 -32.85 9.36
N LEU A 6 -22.29 -32.83 8.12
CA LEU A 6 -20.98 -32.26 7.81
C LEU A 6 -21.01 -30.73 7.75
N GLY A 7 -22.15 -30.13 7.39
CA GLY A 7 -22.33 -28.67 7.31
C GLY A 7 -22.43 -27.98 8.66
N ALA A 8 -22.91 -28.67 9.70
CA ALA A 8 -22.98 -28.11 11.06
C ALA A 8 -21.62 -28.11 11.77
N ALA A 9 -20.70 -29.01 11.40
CA ALA A 9 -19.37 -29.11 12.00
C ALA A 9 -18.44 -27.96 11.59
N LEU A 10 -18.64 -27.35 10.42
CA LEU A 10 -17.86 -26.18 9.97
C LEU A 10 -18.28 -24.85 10.63
N LEU A 11 -19.43 -24.81 11.31
CA LEU A 11 -19.95 -23.60 11.95
C LEU A 11 -19.52 -23.45 13.42
N ILE A 12 -18.87 -24.47 14.00
CA ILE A 12 -18.50 -24.51 15.43
C ILE A 12 -16.99 -24.30 15.65
N VAL A 13 -16.17 -24.26 14.60
CA VAL A 13 -14.74 -23.93 14.74
C VAL A 13 -14.60 -22.41 14.83
N GLN A 14 -14.76 -21.86 16.04
CA GLN A 14 -14.28 -20.51 16.32
C GLN A 14 -12.77 -20.48 16.10
N LEU A 15 -12.34 -19.80 15.03
CA LEU A 15 -10.94 -19.45 14.82
C LEU A 15 -10.46 -18.68 16.06
N PRO A 16 -9.32 -19.06 16.66
CA PRO A 16 -8.77 -18.32 17.79
C PRO A 16 -8.54 -16.87 17.37
N ALA A 17 -8.92 -15.93 18.25
CA ALA A 17 -8.72 -14.50 18.03
C ALA A 17 -7.23 -14.23 17.72
N VAL A 18 -6.96 -13.80 16.49
CA VAL A 18 -5.62 -13.40 16.06
C VAL A 18 -5.29 -12.09 16.80
N PRO A 19 -4.22 -12.04 17.61
CA PRO A 19 -3.86 -10.82 18.32
C PRO A 19 -3.48 -9.72 17.31
N SER A 20 -4.11 -8.56 17.44
CA SER A 20 -3.89 -7.35 16.62
C SER A 20 -2.58 -6.60 16.92
N ARG A 21 -1.66 -7.25 17.65
CA ARG A 21 -0.34 -6.71 17.99
C ARG A 21 0.71 -7.73 17.56
N PRO A 22 1.59 -7.40 16.59
CA PRO A 22 2.73 -8.26 16.35
C PRO A 22 3.60 -8.26 17.61
N ALA A 23 3.91 -9.45 18.13
CA ALA A 23 4.94 -9.62 19.12
C ALA A 23 6.25 -9.05 18.53
N ALA A 24 6.84 -8.07 19.22
CA ALA A 24 8.12 -7.50 18.83
C ALA A 24 9.17 -8.62 18.81
N SER A 25 9.48 -9.11 17.61
CA SER A 25 10.55 -10.06 17.38
C SER A 25 11.78 -9.25 17.01
N ASN A 26 12.75 -9.21 17.92
CA ASN A 26 14.04 -8.54 17.73
C ASN A 26 14.74 -8.97 16.42
N LYS A 27 14.41 -10.14 15.86
CA LYS A 27 14.94 -10.63 14.58
C LYS A 27 14.40 -9.85 13.36
N ALA A 28 13.18 -9.32 13.43
CA ALA A 28 12.59 -8.50 12.37
C ALA A 28 13.17 -7.08 12.36
N GLU A 29 13.50 -6.52 13.53
CA GLU A 29 14.23 -5.25 13.63
C GLU A 29 15.66 -5.39 13.11
N ILE A 30 16.36 -6.49 13.43
CA ILE A 30 17.73 -6.73 12.96
C ILE A 30 17.78 -6.90 11.42
N LEU A 31 16.78 -7.57 10.82
CA LEU A 31 16.70 -7.71 9.35
C LEU A 31 16.30 -6.39 8.67
N ALA A 32 15.38 -5.62 9.27
CA ALA A 32 15.02 -4.29 8.78
C ALA A 32 16.14 -3.25 8.97
N GLN A 33 17.04 -3.44 9.94
CA GLN A 33 18.23 -2.61 10.15
C GLN A 33 19.35 -2.93 9.14
N LYS A 34 19.45 -4.18 8.68
CA LYS A 34 20.51 -4.60 7.75
C LYS A 34 20.31 -4.06 6.32
N ASP A 35 19.07 -3.85 5.89
CA ASP A 35 18.78 -3.22 4.58
C ASP A 35 18.82 -1.69 4.63
N LYS A 36 18.81 -1.06 5.82
CA LYS A 36 18.90 0.40 5.96
C LYS A 36 20.31 0.95 5.73
N SER A 37 21.35 0.14 5.83
CA SER A 37 22.75 0.63 5.86
C SER A 37 23.33 1.08 4.51
N ASP A 38 22.67 0.78 3.39
CA ASP A 38 23.15 1.14 2.04
C ASP A 38 22.36 2.27 1.36
N PHE A 39 21.32 2.81 1.99
CA PHE A 39 20.61 3.98 1.47
C PHE A 39 21.39 5.24 1.82
N LYS A 40 22.19 5.76 0.88
CA LYS A 40 22.69 7.13 0.97
C LYS A 40 21.51 8.09 0.83
N GLU A 41 20.96 8.53 1.97
CA GLU A 41 19.95 9.58 2.00
C GLU A 41 20.54 10.86 1.41
N HIS A 42 20.14 11.17 0.18
CA HIS A 42 20.44 12.45 -0.44
C HIS A 42 19.51 13.51 0.13
N ILE A 43 19.95 14.12 1.24
CA ILE A 43 19.25 15.25 1.86
C ILE A 43 19.42 16.47 0.95
N HIS A 44 18.31 17.03 0.47
CA HIS A 44 18.31 18.24 -0.32
C HIS A 44 18.65 19.45 0.57
N PRO A 45 19.31 20.52 0.06
CA PRO A 45 19.72 21.67 0.87
C PRO A 45 18.62 22.38 1.67
N ASN A 46 17.35 22.19 1.30
CA ASN A 46 16.17 22.71 2.03
C ASN A 46 15.73 21.82 3.21
N GLY A 47 16.49 20.76 3.54
CA GLY A 47 16.19 19.83 4.64
C GLY A 47 15.14 18.75 4.30
N THR A 48 14.76 18.62 3.04
CA THR A 48 13.85 17.56 2.58
C THR A 48 14.63 16.35 2.04
N LEU A 49 13.99 15.19 2.04
CA LEU A 49 14.53 13.96 1.48
C LEU A 49 13.42 13.14 0.81
N GLN A 50 13.80 12.24 -0.09
CA GLN A 50 12.89 11.24 -0.63
C GLN A 50 12.85 10.04 0.33
N GLN A 51 11.66 9.60 0.68
CA GLN A 51 11.44 8.52 1.65
C GLN A 51 10.47 7.51 1.07
N LEU A 52 10.57 6.24 1.50
CA LEU A 52 9.56 5.25 1.20
C LEU A 52 8.17 5.71 1.69
N PRO A 53 7.09 5.39 0.96
CA PRO A 53 5.76 5.75 1.39
C PRO A 53 5.39 5.02 2.69
N GLN A 54 4.85 5.75 3.66
CA GLN A 54 4.30 5.15 4.87
C GLN A 54 2.84 4.72 4.68
N THR A 55 2.19 5.19 3.62
CA THR A 55 0.89 4.69 3.20
C THR A 55 0.72 4.64 1.68
N VAL A 56 -0.05 3.67 1.20
CA VAL A 56 -0.30 3.44 -0.23
C VAL A 56 -1.79 3.31 -0.48
N ILE A 57 -2.29 4.05 -1.47
CA ILE A 57 -3.64 3.90 -2.01
C ILE A 57 -3.60 2.81 -3.08
N ILE A 58 -4.02 1.60 -2.71
CA ILE A 58 -3.86 0.40 -3.56
C ILE A 58 -4.97 0.24 -4.60
N GLY A 59 -6.06 1.00 -4.49
CA GLY A 59 -7.23 0.80 -5.35
C GLY A 59 -8.52 1.38 -4.81
N VAL A 60 -9.64 1.14 -5.49
CA VAL A 60 -9.75 0.37 -6.76
C VAL A 60 -9.76 1.28 -7.99
N ARG A 61 -9.41 0.74 -9.17
CA ARG A 61 -9.55 1.46 -10.45
C ARG A 61 -11.00 1.94 -10.63
N LYS A 62 -11.17 3.21 -11.03
CA LYS A 62 -12.46 3.93 -11.11
C LYS A 62 -13.19 4.10 -9.76
N GLY A 63 -12.51 3.86 -8.63
CA GLY A 63 -13.06 4.06 -7.28
C GLY A 63 -12.91 5.48 -6.72
N GLY A 64 -12.30 6.41 -7.46
CA GLY A 64 -12.02 7.77 -6.97
C GLY A 64 -10.65 7.94 -6.30
N THR A 65 -9.70 7.05 -6.60
CA THR A 65 -8.34 7.08 -6.02
C THR A 65 -7.61 8.41 -6.25
N ARG A 66 -7.75 9.03 -7.43
CA ARG A 66 -7.16 10.35 -7.73
C ARG A 66 -7.73 11.45 -6.83
N ALA A 67 -9.06 11.51 -6.69
CA ALA A 67 -9.72 12.49 -5.83
C ALA A 67 -9.30 12.31 -4.36
N LEU A 68 -9.22 11.06 -3.89
CA LEU A 68 -8.71 10.77 -2.55
C LEU A 68 -7.28 11.31 -2.33
N LEU A 69 -6.38 11.06 -3.28
CA LEU A 69 -4.99 11.55 -3.18
C LEU A 69 -4.92 13.08 -3.18
N GLU A 70 -5.68 13.74 -4.06
CA GLU A 70 -5.78 15.20 -4.11
C GLU A 70 -6.28 15.78 -2.78
N MET A 71 -7.36 15.20 -2.22
CA MET A 71 -7.92 15.63 -0.94
C MET A 71 -6.94 15.44 0.22
N LEU A 72 -6.19 14.32 0.24
CA LEU A 72 -5.16 14.08 1.25
C LEU A 72 -4.00 15.07 1.13
N SER A 73 -3.61 15.44 -0.09
CA SER A 73 -2.51 16.37 -0.36
C SER A 73 -2.80 17.80 0.08
N LEU A 74 -4.04 18.12 0.43
CA LEU A 74 -4.39 19.40 1.07
C LEU A 74 -3.88 19.50 2.51
N HIS A 75 -3.53 18.38 3.15
CA HIS A 75 -3.00 18.37 4.52
C HIS A 75 -1.50 18.72 4.52
N PRO A 76 -1.03 19.66 5.37
CA PRO A 76 0.37 20.10 5.36
C PRO A 76 1.37 18.98 5.70
N ASP A 77 0.94 17.99 6.47
CA ASP A 77 1.79 16.85 6.85
C ASP A 77 1.78 15.70 5.82
N ILE A 78 1.23 15.90 4.62
CA ILE A 78 1.15 14.88 3.57
C ILE A 78 1.96 15.31 2.35
N ALA A 79 2.83 14.41 1.88
CA ALA A 79 3.54 14.55 0.62
C ALA A 79 3.12 13.42 -0.33
N ALA A 80 2.44 13.74 -1.42
CA ALA A 80 1.93 12.74 -2.34
C ALA A 80 2.78 12.63 -3.61
N ALA A 81 3.05 11.40 -4.05
CA ALA A 81 3.55 11.16 -5.40
C ALA A 81 2.45 11.51 -6.42
N GLU A 82 2.78 12.35 -7.41
CA GLU A 82 1.80 12.86 -8.38
C GLU A 82 1.30 11.77 -9.34
N SER A 83 2.21 10.90 -9.77
CA SER A 83 2.00 9.86 -10.78
C SER A 83 1.79 8.47 -10.17
N GLU A 84 1.14 7.59 -10.92
CA GLU A 84 1.05 6.16 -10.57
C GLU A 84 2.42 5.53 -10.82
N VAL A 85 3.05 5.00 -9.77
CA VAL A 85 4.46 4.58 -9.86
C VAL A 85 4.60 3.18 -10.45
N HIS A 86 3.56 2.34 -10.33
CA HIS A 86 3.57 0.98 -10.86
C HIS A 86 4.77 0.13 -10.42
N PHE A 87 5.30 0.38 -9.21
CA PHE A 87 6.48 -0.34 -8.72
C PHE A 87 6.22 -1.82 -8.44
N PHE A 88 5.10 -2.16 -7.78
CA PHE A 88 4.87 -3.54 -7.35
C PHE A 88 4.22 -4.43 -8.40
N ASP A 89 3.52 -3.87 -9.39
CA ASP A 89 2.80 -4.61 -10.44
C ASP A 89 3.59 -4.76 -11.75
N TRP A 90 4.54 -3.86 -12.06
CA TRP A 90 5.37 -3.99 -13.25
C TRP A 90 6.73 -4.62 -12.90
N GLU A 91 7.06 -5.75 -13.55
CA GLU A 91 8.32 -6.45 -13.32
C GLU A 91 9.56 -5.58 -13.62
N GLU A 92 9.48 -4.73 -14.66
CA GLU A 92 10.56 -3.81 -15.01
C GLU A 92 10.87 -2.84 -13.86
N HIS A 93 9.83 -2.22 -13.29
CA HIS A 93 9.98 -1.28 -12.18
C HIS A 93 10.43 -1.99 -10.90
N TYR A 94 9.83 -3.14 -10.57
CA TYR A 94 10.20 -3.92 -9.40
C TYR A 94 11.66 -4.41 -9.47
N GLY A 95 12.11 -4.79 -10.67
CA GLY A 95 13.48 -5.23 -10.95
C GLY A 95 14.54 -4.15 -10.71
N ASN A 96 14.17 -2.86 -10.79
CA ASN A 96 15.07 -1.73 -10.47
C ASN A 96 15.32 -1.55 -8.97
N GLY A 97 14.56 -2.25 -8.12
CA GLY A 97 14.74 -2.28 -6.67
C GLY A 97 14.20 -1.05 -5.92
N LEU A 98 14.35 -1.07 -4.60
CA LEU A 98 13.75 -0.06 -3.71
C LEU A 98 14.35 1.34 -3.88
N GLN A 99 15.63 1.45 -4.25
CA GLN A 99 16.22 2.77 -4.49
C GLN A 99 15.54 3.50 -5.65
N TRP A 100 15.22 2.76 -6.72
CA TRP A 100 14.45 3.32 -7.82
C TRP A 100 13.08 3.80 -7.35
N TYR A 101 12.41 3.02 -6.49
CA TYR A 101 11.10 3.37 -5.94
C TYR A 101 11.15 4.64 -5.08
N ILE A 102 12.16 4.79 -4.21
CA ILE A 102 12.38 6.00 -3.41
C ILE A 102 12.58 7.22 -4.32
N ASN A 103 13.32 7.06 -5.41
CA ASN A 103 13.58 8.16 -6.34
C ASN A 103 12.30 8.66 -7.06
N GLN A 104 11.20 7.88 -7.05
CA GLN A 104 9.90 8.31 -7.57
C GLN A 104 9.08 9.12 -6.54
N MET A 105 9.49 9.14 -5.27
CA MET A 105 8.75 9.80 -4.20
C MET A 105 9.03 11.31 -4.19
N PRO A 106 8.08 12.14 -3.74
CA PRO A 106 8.35 13.56 -3.57
C PRO A 106 9.40 13.79 -2.48
N PHE A 107 10.10 14.91 -2.59
CA PHE A 107 10.88 15.43 -1.49
C PHE A 107 9.95 15.87 -0.36
N SER A 108 10.19 15.35 0.84
CA SER A 108 9.36 15.59 2.02
C SER A 108 10.23 15.80 3.25
N TYR A 109 9.68 16.50 4.25
CA TYR A 109 10.31 16.58 5.56
C TYR A 109 10.15 15.27 6.34
N SER A 110 11.02 15.02 7.31
CA SER A 110 10.99 13.79 8.13
C SER A 110 9.71 13.56 8.92
N TYR A 111 8.92 14.62 9.19
CA TYR A 111 7.64 14.53 9.90
C TYR A 111 6.44 14.29 8.96
N GLN A 112 6.60 14.51 7.65
CA GLN A 112 5.52 14.34 6.69
C GLN A 112 5.34 12.87 6.33
N ILE A 113 4.11 12.53 5.95
CA ILE A 113 3.73 11.20 5.48
C ILE A 113 3.75 11.22 3.96
N THR A 114 4.62 10.40 3.39
CA THR A 114 4.69 10.12 1.96
C THR A 114 3.59 9.13 1.56
N VAL A 115 2.81 9.51 0.54
CA VAL A 115 1.68 8.73 0.01
C VAL A 115 1.90 8.43 -1.48
N GLU A 116 1.71 7.18 -1.86
CA GLU A 116 1.70 6.75 -3.27
C GLU A 116 0.32 6.18 -3.64
N LYS A 117 -0.06 6.25 -4.93
CA LYS A 117 -1.32 5.73 -5.44
C LYS A 117 -1.14 5.03 -6.78
N THR A 118 -1.23 3.69 -6.76
CA THR A 118 -1.39 2.87 -7.96
C THR A 118 -2.61 1.95 -7.82
N PRO A 119 -3.74 2.26 -8.49
CA PRO A 119 -4.99 1.50 -8.34
C PRO A 119 -4.96 0.06 -8.84
N ALA A 120 -3.97 -0.30 -9.66
CA ALA A 120 -3.77 -1.65 -10.17
C ALA A 120 -3.36 -2.64 -9.06
N TYR A 121 -2.72 -2.15 -7.99
CA TYR A 121 -2.21 -2.95 -6.88
C TYR A 121 -3.25 -3.86 -6.24
N PHE A 122 -4.50 -3.39 -6.12
CA PHE A 122 -5.57 -4.19 -5.54
C PHE A 122 -5.90 -5.45 -6.34
N THR A 123 -5.73 -5.43 -7.66
CA THR A 123 -6.08 -6.54 -8.56
C THR A 123 -4.90 -7.38 -9.01
N SER A 124 -3.67 -6.97 -8.70
CA SER A 124 -2.44 -7.68 -9.05
C SER A 124 -2.05 -8.69 -7.96
N PRO A 125 -2.00 -10.00 -8.25
CA PRO A 125 -1.84 -11.04 -7.24
C PRO A 125 -0.47 -11.05 -6.54
N GLU A 126 0.59 -10.59 -7.21
CA GLU A 126 1.95 -10.51 -6.69
C GLU A 126 2.19 -9.34 -5.72
N VAL A 127 1.36 -8.30 -5.80
CA VAL A 127 1.58 -7.03 -5.08
C VAL A 127 1.49 -7.18 -3.55
N PRO A 128 0.52 -7.89 -2.96
CA PRO A 128 0.43 -8.01 -1.50
C PRO A 128 1.71 -8.58 -0.87
N GLU A 129 2.33 -9.58 -1.49
CA GLU A 129 3.55 -10.17 -0.98
C GLU A 129 4.74 -9.19 -1.09
N ARG A 130 4.86 -8.49 -2.23
CA ARG A 130 5.94 -7.51 -2.45
C ARG A 130 5.85 -6.33 -1.48
N VAL A 131 4.64 -5.81 -1.26
CA VAL A 131 4.38 -4.73 -0.28
C VAL A 131 4.72 -5.20 1.14
N TYR A 132 4.31 -6.43 1.51
CA TYR A 132 4.60 -7.01 2.82
C TYR A 132 6.12 -7.22 3.05
N ARG A 133 6.85 -7.62 2.00
CA ARG A 133 8.32 -7.75 2.05
C ARG A 133 9.01 -6.40 2.26
N MET A 134 8.52 -5.34 1.63
CA MET A 134 9.05 -3.99 1.83
C MET A 134 8.78 -3.47 3.24
N ASN A 135 7.51 -3.50 3.68
CA ASN A 135 7.14 -2.99 4.99
C ASN A 135 5.88 -3.70 5.53
N LYS A 136 6.09 -4.50 6.58
CA LYS A 136 5.03 -5.29 7.24
C LYS A 136 4.01 -4.45 8.01
N THR A 137 4.33 -3.19 8.31
CA THR A 137 3.49 -2.28 9.12
C THR A 137 2.92 -1.13 8.32
N ILE A 138 3.10 -1.13 6.99
CA ILE A 138 2.59 -0.08 6.11
C ILE A 138 1.06 0.03 6.19
N LYS A 139 0.55 1.26 6.12
CA LYS A 139 -0.90 1.50 6.10
C LYS A 139 -1.42 1.48 4.67
N LEU A 140 -2.46 0.70 4.42
CA LEU A 140 -3.08 0.61 3.09
C LEU A 140 -4.41 1.37 3.10
N LEU A 141 -4.64 2.18 2.07
CA LEU A 141 -5.89 2.86 1.81
C LEU A 141 -6.59 2.21 0.62
N LEU A 142 -7.85 1.84 0.83
CA LEU A 142 -8.71 1.24 -0.20
C LEU A 142 -9.99 2.08 -0.29
N ILE A 143 -10.23 2.69 -1.44
CA ILE A 143 -11.46 3.41 -1.74
C ILE A 143 -12.32 2.58 -2.69
N LEU A 144 -13.56 2.35 -2.28
CA LEU A 144 -14.54 1.55 -3.00
C LEU A 144 -15.70 2.43 -3.45
N ARG A 145 -16.30 2.04 -4.57
CA ARG A 145 -17.53 2.59 -5.12
C ARG A 145 -18.48 1.43 -5.41
N ASP A 146 -19.77 1.70 -5.56
CA ASP A 146 -20.74 0.72 -6.05
C ASP A 146 -20.18 -0.03 -7.28
N PRO A 147 -20.21 -1.37 -7.30
CA PRO A 147 -19.60 -2.16 -8.36
C PRO A 147 -20.26 -1.93 -9.73
N THR A 148 -21.56 -1.61 -9.77
CA THR A 148 -22.29 -1.29 -10.99
C THR A 148 -21.82 0.04 -11.56
N GLU A 149 -21.77 1.07 -10.72
CA GLU A 149 -21.25 2.40 -11.09
C GLU A 149 -19.77 2.38 -11.47
N ARG A 150 -18.98 1.47 -10.87
CA ARG A 150 -17.56 1.32 -11.20
C ARG A 150 -17.34 0.72 -12.59
N VAL A 151 -18.20 -0.21 -13.01
CA VAL A 151 -18.10 -0.89 -14.31
C VAL A 151 -18.65 0.01 -15.41
N LEU A 152 -19.80 0.64 -15.18
CA LEU A 152 -20.47 1.49 -16.17
C LEU A 152 -19.75 2.85 -16.31
N PRO A 153 -19.51 3.34 -17.54
CA PRO A 153 -19.11 4.72 -17.76
C PRO A 153 -20.19 5.68 -17.25
N LEU A 154 -19.79 6.83 -16.70
CA LEU A 154 -20.71 7.95 -16.49
C LEU A 154 -21.43 8.24 -17.82
N GLY A 155 -22.72 7.91 -17.90
CA GLY A 155 -23.54 8.10 -19.11
C GLY A 155 -24.31 6.87 -19.62
N MET A 156 -24.07 5.67 -19.08
CA MET A 156 -24.84 4.45 -19.47
C MET A 156 -25.82 3.96 -18.41
N ALA A 157 -25.92 4.66 -17.28
CA ALA A 157 -26.91 4.41 -16.23
C ALA A 157 -27.95 5.53 -16.26
N ALA A 158 -28.81 5.53 -17.27
CA ALA A 158 -30.02 6.36 -17.36
C ALA A 158 -31.10 5.58 -18.10
#